data_AF-A0AAE0R1P5-F1
#
_entry.id   AF-A0AAE0R1P5-F1
#
_cell.length_a   1.000
_cell.length_b   1.000
_cell.length_c   1.000
_cell.angle_alpha   90.00
_cell.angle_beta   90.00
_cell.angle_gamma   90.00
#
_symmetry.space_group_name_H-M   'P 1'
#
loop_
_entity.id
_entity.type
_entity.pdbx_description
1 polymer ?
#
loop_
_entity_poly.entity_id
_entity_poly.type
_entity_poly.pdbx_seq_one_letter_code
_entity_poly.pdbx_strand_id
1 'polypeptide(L)'
;MCFVDLEKAFDHVPRSILWEVLWEYGVRGPLLRAVQSLYNRSRSLVRIASCKSDLFPVNAGLRQGCPLSPVLFIVFMDRISRRSQGLEGVRFGDHRISSLIFADDVVLLAPSSLDLQHALGRFAAECEAAGMRVSTSKSEAMVLDWKKVACTLQVGGELLP
;
A
#
# COMPACT_ATOMS: atom_id res chain seq x y z
N MET A 1 17.68 4.40 0.45
CA MET A 1 16.46 3.76 -0.08
C MET A 1 15.75 3.09 1.08
N CYS A 2 14.42 3.02 1.07
CA CYS A 2 13.64 2.34 2.10
C CYS A 2 12.70 1.35 1.40
N PHE A 3 12.82 0.07 1.72
CA PHE A 3 11.86 -0.95 1.34
C PHE A 3 10.75 -0.96 2.38
N VAL A 4 9.50 -0.83 1.93
CA VAL A 4 8.35 -0.68 2.80
C VAL A 4 7.41 -1.86 2.57
N ASP A 5 7.13 -2.60 3.63
CA ASP A 5 6.16 -3.71 3.65
C ASP A 5 4.84 -3.20 4.26
N LEU A 6 3.71 -3.53 3.64
CA LEU A 6 2.38 -3.21 4.16
C LEU A 6 1.76 -4.45 4.82
N GLU A 7 1.21 -4.26 6.01
CA GLU A 7 0.59 -5.37 6.75
C GLU A 7 -0.64 -5.92 6.02
N LYS A 8 -0.51 -7.15 5.49
CA LYS A 8 -1.60 -7.91 4.85
C LYS A 8 -2.34 -7.05 3.82
N ALA A 9 -1.60 -6.43 2.91
CA ALA A 9 -2.08 -5.31 2.12
C ALA A 9 -3.41 -5.58 1.40
N PHE A 10 -3.56 -6.74 0.75
CA PHE A 10 -4.81 -7.12 0.07
C PHE A 10 -5.98 -7.35 1.02
N ASP A 11 -5.75 -7.94 2.19
CA ASP A 11 -6.79 -8.33 3.13
C ASP A 11 -7.30 -7.14 3.95
N HIS A 12 -6.51 -6.08 4.05
CA HIS A 12 -6.81 -4.91 4.89
C HIS A 12 -7.43 -3.72 4.15
N VAL A 13 -7.45 -3.71 2.80
CA VAL A 13 -8.02 -2.59 2.03
C VAL A 13 -9.44 -2.23 2.51
N PRO A 14 -9.66 -1.01 3.05
CA PRO A 14 -10.99 -0.58 3.45
C PRO A 14 -11.85 -0.30 2.22
N ARG A 15 -12.91 -1.09 2.05
CA ARG A 15 -13.78 -1.01 0.86
C ARG A 15 -14.45 0.35 0.71
N SER A 16 -14.83 1.00 1.82
CA SER A 16 -15.40 2.35 1.79
C SER A 16 -14.46 3.35 1.13
N ILE A 17 -13.19 3.36 1.54
CA ILE A 17 -12.15 4.23 0.99
C ILE A 17 -11.89 3.86 -0.47
N LEU A 18 -11.84 2.57 -0.82
CA LEU A 18 -11.70 2.14 -2.21
C LEU A 18 -12.83 2.69 -3.11
N TRP A 19 -14.08 2.72 -2.63
CA TRP A 19 -15.20 3.30 -3.37
C TRP A 19 -15.04 4.80 -3.58
N GLU A 20 -14.53 5.51 -2.57
CA GLU A 20 -14.21 6.93 -2.66
C GLU A 20 -13.08 7.20 -3.67
N VAL A 21 -12.02 6.39 -3.66
CA VAL A 21 -10.91 6.49 -4.64
C VAL A 21 -11.42 6.25 -6.06
N LEU A 22 -12.23 5.21 -6.29
CA LEU A 22 -12.83 4.96 -7.60
C LEU A 22 -13.69 6.14 -8.05
N TRP A 23 -14.46 6.73 -7.14
CA TRP A 23 -15.29 7.91 -7.42
C TRP A 23 -14.45 9.16 -7.76
N GLU A 24 -13.36 9.39 -7.03
CA GLU A 24 -12.36 10.44 -7.30
C GLU A 24 -11.77 10.28 -8.70
N TYR A 25 -11.54 9.04 -9.13
CA TYR A 25 -10.96 8.69 -10.43
C TYR A 25 -12.02 8.66 -11.55
N GLY A 26 -13.25 9.05 -11.25
CA GLY A 26 -14.32 9.19 -12.23
C GLY A 26 -15.15 7.93 -12.49
N VAL A 27 -14.90 6.83 -11.77
CA VAL A 27 -15.70 5.60 -11.87
C VAL A 27 -17.01 5.79 -11.11
N ARG A 28 -18.12 5.92 -11.84
CA ARG A 28 -19.43 6.25 -11.28
C ARG A 28 -20.56 5.38 -11.83
N GLY A 29 -21.75 5.57 -11.27
CA GLY A 29 -22.99 5.04 -11.82
C GLY A 29 -23.03 3.50 -11.86
N PRO A 30 -23.51 2.90 -12.97
CA PRO A 30 -23.66 1.45 -13.07
C PRO A 30 -22.36 0.67 -12.86
N LEU A 31 -21.21 1.18 -13.34
CA LEU A 31 -19.93 0.50 -13.20
C LEU A 31 -19.50 0.41 -11.73
N LEU A 32 -19.55 1.52 -10.99
CA LEU A 32 -19.22 1.51 -9.56
C LEU A 32 -20.14 0.56 -8.78
N ARG A 33 -21.45 0.55 -9.08
CA ARG A 33 -22.39 -0.38 -8.44
C ARG A 33 -22.09 -1.84 -8.78
N ALA A 34 -21.70 -2.13 -10.02
CA ALA A 34 -21.29 -3.47 -10.43
C ALA A 34 -20.06 -3.93 -9.62
N VAL A 35 -19.03 -3.09 -9.51
CA VAL A 35 -17.85 -3.38 -8.69
C VAL A 35 -18.24 -3.61 -7.22
N GLN A 36 -19.01 -2.70 -6.62
CA GLN A 36 -19.48 -2.84 -5.23
C GLN A 36 -20.29 -4.12 -5.01
N SER A 37 -21.11 -4.52 -5.98
CA SER A 37 -21.92 -5.75 -5.90
C SER A 37 -21.05 -7.01 -5.79
N LEU A 38 -19.85 -7.01 -6.39
CA LEU A 38 -18.89 -8.11 -6.26
C LEU A 38 -18.39 -8.27 -4.83
N TYR A 39 -18.45 -7.24 -3.99
CA TYR A 39 -17.96 -7.29 -2.61
C TYR A 39 -19.08 -7.28 -1.56
N ASN A 40 -20.31 -6.98 -1.95
CA ASN A 40 -21.45 -6.93 -1.05
C ASN A 40 -21.76 -8.31 -0.45
N ARG A 41 -22.01 -8.37 0.87
CA ARG A 41 -22.33 -9.60 1.63
C ARG A 41 -21.39 -10.79 1.30
N SER A 42 -20.12 -10.50 1.03
CA SER A 42 -19.12 -11.54 0.76
C SER A 42 -18.98 -12.47 1.95
N ARG A 43 -18.96 -13.79 1.71
CA ARG A 43 -18.70 -14.82 2.71
C ARG A 43 -17.62 -15.77 2.21
N SER A 44 -16.83 -16.29 3.13
CA SER A 44 -15.80 -17.29 2.86
C SER A 44 -15.96 -18.48 3.79
N LEU A 45 -15.35 -19.60 3.43
CA LEU A 45 -15.14 -20.75 4.30
C LEU A 45 -13.72 -21.27 4.09
N VAL A 46 -13.19 -21.98 5.08
CA VAL A 46 -11.92 -22.67 4.99
C VAL A 46 -12.18 -24.11 4.56
N ARG A 47 -11.44 -24.61 3.56
CA ARG A 47 -11.50 -26.01 3.13
C ARG A 47 -10.14 -26.66 3.32
N ILE A 48 -10.09 -27.75 4.08
CA ILE A 48 -8.90 -28.58 4.30
C ILE A 48 -9.26 -30.01 3.88
N ALA A 49 -8.65 -30.50 2.80
CA ALA A 49 -9.02 -31.76 2.16
C ALA A 49 -10.55 -31.84 1.89
N SER A 50 -11.24 -32.82 2.48
CA SER A 50 -12.69 -33.00 2.38
C SER A 50 -13.49 -32.21 3.41
N CYS A 51 -12.84 -31.60 4.41
CA CYS A 51 -13.50 -30.86 5.48
C CYS A 51 -13.71 -29.38 5.09
N LYS A 52 -14.84 -28.81 5.50
CA LYS A 52 -15.19 -27.40 5.31
C LYS A 52 -15.57 -26.79 6.66
N SER A 53 -15.13 -25.56 6.91
CA SER A 53 -15.64 -24.76 8.03
C SER A 53 -17.02 -24.21 7.73
N ASP A 54 -17.64 -23.61 8.74
CA ASP A 54 -18.80 -22.74 8.55
C ASP A 54 -18.44 -21.51 7.70
N LEU A 55 -19.48 -20.95 7.07
CA LEU A 55 -19.39 -19.72 6.30
C LEU A 55 -19.31 -18.49 7.22
N PHE A 56 -18.24 -17.71 7.10
CA PHE A 56 -18.05 -16.46 7.83
C PHE A 56 -18.08 -15.24 6.88
N PRO A 57 -18.52 -14.06 7.35
CA PRO A 57 -18.53 -12.84 6.53
C PRO A 57 -17.12 -12.30 6.30
N VAL A 58 -16.89 -11.69 5.13
CA VAL A 58 -15.64 -11.00 4.77
C VAL A 58 -15.93 -9.52 4.52
N ASN A 59 -15.59 -8.68 5.50
CA ASN A 59 -16.00 -7.27 5.52
C ASN A 59 -14.93 -6.31 4.99
N ALA A 60 -13.66 -6.70 5.02
CA ALA A 60 -12.53 -5.91 4.55
C ALA A 60 -11.79 -6.64 3.43
N GLY A 61 -10.88 -5.91 2.77
CA GLY A 61 -9.97 -6.46 1.80
C GLY A 61 -10.60 -6.80 0.45
N LEU A 62 -9.70 -7.14 -0.46
CA LEU A 62 -9.98 -7.56 -1.82
C LEU A 62 -10.04 -9.08 -1.89
N ARG A 63 -10.81 -9.62 -2.85
CA ARG A 63 -10.98 -11.07 -3.01
C ARG A 63 -9.73 -11.65 -3.65
N GLN A 64 -9.03 -12.53 -2.95
CA GLN A 64 -7.93 -13.29 -3.52
C GLN A 64 -8.43 -14.20 -4.66
N GLY A 65 -7.67 -14.28 -5.75
CA GLY A 65 -8.05 -15.03 -6.96
C GLY A 65 -9.11 -14.36 -7.86
N CYS A 66 -9.64 -13.19 -7.47
CA CYS A 66 -10.51 -12.40 -8.35
C CYS A 66 -9.67 -11.62 -9.38
N PRO A 67 -9.94 -11.74 -10.69
CA PRO A 67 -9.19 -11.02 -11.73
C PRO A 67 -9.23 -9.49 -11.61
N LEU A 68 -10.27 -8.94 -10.99
CA LEU A 68 -10.43 -7.50 -10.80
C LEU A 68 -9.65 -6.96 -9.59
N SER A 69 -9.40 -7.80 -8.57
CA SER A 69 -8.76 -7.37 -7.32
C SER A 69 -7.38 -6.72 -7.54
N PRO A 70 -6.47 -7.25 -8.38
CA PRO A 70 -5.18 -6.59 -8.64
C PRO A 70 -5.32 -5.16 -9.17
N VAL A 71 -6.27 -4.92 -10.09
CA VAL A 71 -6.50 -3.59 -10.66
C VAL A 71 -7.03 -2.63 -9.61
N LEU A 72 -7.98 -3.08 -8.77
CA LEU A 72 -8.50 -2.28 -7.66
C LEU A 72 -7.41 -1.93 -6.64
N PHE A 73 -6.51 -2.88 -6.37
CA PHE A 73 -5.38 -2.65 -5.49
C PHE A 73 -4.41 -1.61 -6.06
N ILE A 74 -4.07 -1.70 -7.35
CA ILE A 74 -3.21 -0.72 -8.02
C ILE A 74 -3.83 0.68 -7.98
N VAL A 75 -5.14 0.82 -8.25
CA VAL A 75 -5.83 2.11 -8.18
C VAL A 75 -5.78 2.70 -6.76
N PHE A 76 -5.99 1.87 -5.76
CA PHE A 76 -5.92 2.27 -4.35
C PHE A 76 -4.50 2.72 -3.95
N MET A 77 -3.48 1.96 -4.34
CA MET A 77 -2.07 2.29 -4.09
C MET A 77 -1.62 3.53 -4.87
N ASP A 78 -2.11 3.75 -6.10
CA ASP A 78 -1.84 4.96 -6.87
C ASP A 78 -2.35 6.22 -6.16
N ARG A 79 -3.54 6.17 -5.52
CA ARG A 79 -4.02 7.29 -4.69
C ARG A 79 -3.08 7.58 -3.53
N ILE A 80 -2.65 6.54 -2.80
CA ILE A 80 -1.70 6.71 -1.68
C ILE A 80 -0.40 7.32 -2.20
N SER A 81 0.16 6.76 -3.27
CA SER A 81 1.39 7.24 -3.91
C SER A 81 1.32 8.71 -4.31
N ARG A 82 0.24 9.13 -4.99
CA ARG A 82 0.04 10.52 -5.44
C ARG A 82 -0.04 11.51 -4.28
N ARG A 83 -0.72 11.14 -3.19
CA ARG A 83 -0.83 12.00 -2.00
C ARG A 83 0.44 12.00 -1.15
N SER A 84 1.28 10.97 -1.28
CA SER A 84 2.55 10.86 -0.56
C SER A 84 3.70 11.62 -1.22
N GLN A 85 3.50 12.12 -2.46
CA GLN A 85 4.54 12.81 -3.22
C GLN A 85 5.06 14.04 -2.47
N GLY A 86 6.37 14.24 -2.55
CA GLY A 86 7.06 15.40 -1.99
C GLY A 86 8.11 15.95 -2.94
N LEU A 87 9.05 16.71 -2.39
CA LEU A 87 10.16 17.31 -3.15
C LEU A 87 11.38 16.38 -3.23
N GLU A 88 11.42 15.37 -2.38
CA GLU A 88 12.44 14.33 -2.26
C GLU A 88 12.38 13.36 -3.44
N GLY A 89 13.49 12.68 -3.69
CA GLY A 89 13.62 11.75 -4.81
C GLY A 89 15.00 11.82 -5.45
N VAL A 90 15.36 10.76 -6.15
CA VAL A 90 16.60 10.69 -6.92
C VAL A 90 16.35 11.23 -8.32
N ARG A 91 17.26 12.06 -8.83
CA ARG A 91 17.21 12.54 -10.22
C ARG A 91 17.71 11.46 -11.17
N PHE A 92 16.94 11.20 -12.22
CA PHE A 92 17.31 10.33 -13.32
C PHE A 92 16.98 11.03 -14.65
N GLY A 93 18.01 11.62 -15.28
CA GLY A 93 17.81 12.57 -16.38
C GLY A 93 16.98 13.78 -15.91
N ASP A 94 15.94 14.10 -16.68
CA ASP A 94 15.00 15.19 -16.38
C ASP A 94 13.89 14.79 -15.38
N HIS A 95 13.86 13.54 -14.95
CA HIS A 95 12.84 13.01 -14.06
C HIS A 95 13.35 12.93 -12.61
N ARG A 96 12.43 13.09 -11.67
CA ARG A 96 12.66 12.80 -10.25
C ARG A 96 11.85 11.57 -9.88
N ILE A 97 12.54 10.54 -9.39
CA ILE A 97 11.92 9.28 -8.95
C ILE A 97 11.95 9.27 -7.42
N SER A 98 10.78 9.41 -6.80
CA SER A 98 10.57 9.42 -5.35
C SER A 98 10.20 8.04 -4.81
N SER A 99 9.49 7.24 -5.62
CA SER A 99 9.07 5.89 -5.26
C SER A 99 9.02 4.95 -6.47
N LEU A 100 9.20 3.66 -6.21
CA LEU A 100 8.91 2.55 -7.10
C LEU A 100 7.87 1.68 -6.40
N ILE A 101 6.76 1.36 -7.07
CA ILE A 101 5.64 0.63 -6.47
C ILE A 101 5.24 -0.49 -7.41
N PHE A 102 5.21 -1.71 -6.90
CA PHE A 102 4.74 -2.88 -7.62
C PHE A 102 3.85 -3.72 -6.70
N ALA A 103 2.54 -3.71 -6.96
CA ALA A 103 1.56 -4.24 -6.02
C ALA A 103 1.83 -3.68 -4.61
N ASP A 104 2.08 -4.53 -3.62
CA ASP A 104 2.34 -4.20 -2.22
C ASP A 104 3.82 -3.90 -1.93
N ASP A 105 4.73 -4.23 -2.84
CA ASP A 105 6.14 -3.88 -2.72
C ASP A 105 6.36 -2.40 -3.04
N VAL A 106 6.89 -1.66 -2.06
CA VAL A 106 7.17 -0.23 -2.18
C VAL A 106 8.63 0.05 -1.86
N VAL A 107 9.28 0.82 -2.74
CA VAL A 107 10.64 1.34 -2.51
C VAL A 107 10.59 2.86 -2.55
N LEU A 108 11.01 3.49 -1.47
CA LEU A 108 11.19 4.95 -1.38
C LEU A 108 12.66 5.32 -1.65
N LEU A 109 12.85 6.37 -2.45
CA LEU A 109 14.15 6.82 -2.91
C LEU A 109 14.37 8.28 -2.50
N ALA A 110 15.55 8.55 -1.94
CA ALA A 110 15.95 9.89 -1.55
C ALA A 110 17.48 9.98 -1.47
N PRO A 111 18.07 11.17 -1.66
CA PRO A 111 19.53 11.35 -1.67
C PRO A 111 20.15 11.40 -0.26
N SER A 112 19.35 11.62 0.79
CA SER A 112 19.81 11.69 2.18
C SER A 112 18.89 10.91 3.11
N SER A 113 19.40 10.54 4.29
CA SER A 113 18.60 9.86 5.33
C SER A 113 17.46 10.74 5.86
N LEU A 114 17.69 12.06 5.95
CA LEU A 114 16.67 13.03 6.35
C LEU A 114 15.51 13.07 5.34
N ASP A 115 15.85 13.21 4.06
CA ASP A 115 14.85 13.22 2.98
C ASP A 115 14.10 11.88 2.91
N LEU A 116 14.81 10.76 3.14
CA LEU A 116 14.21 9.43 3.16
C LEU A 116 13.23 9.28 4.33
N GLN A 117 13.56 9.81 5.50
CA GLN A 117 12.69 9.83 6.67
C GLN A 117 11.44 10.67 6.44
N HIS A 118 11.56 11.81 5.77
CA HIS A 118 10.40 12.63 5.39
C HIS A 118 9.50 11.92 4.37
N ALA A 119 10.09 11.29 3.35
CA ALA A 119 9.35 10.50 2.37
C ALA A 119 8.61 9.33 3.02
N LEU A 120 9.28 8.59 3.92
CA LEU A 120 8.68 7.50 4.68
C LEU A 120 7.55 8.01 5.59
N GLY A 121 7.75 9.13 6.29
CA GLY A 121 6.75 9.71 7.17
C GLY A 121 5.47 10.10 6.43
N ARG A 122 5.58 10.74 5.26
CA ARG A 122 4.41 11.08 4.43
C ARG A 122 3.72 9.84 3.89
N PHE A 123 4.49 8.88 3.38
CA PHE A 123 3.93 7.63 2.88
C PHE A 123 3.16 6.88 3.99
N ALA A 124 3.76 6.75 5.17
CA ALA A 124 3.11 6.13 6.33
C ALA A 124 1.84 6.87 6.76
N ALA A 125 1.85 8.20 6.78
CA ALA A 125 0.66 9.00 7.11
C ALA A 125 -0.47 8.81 6.09
N GLU A 126 -0.15 8.75 4.79
CA GLU A 126 -1.15 8.49 3.75
C GLU A 126 -1.66 7.05 3.75
N CYS A 127 -0.81 6.08 4.08
CA CYS A 127 -1.24 4.71 4.36
C CYS A 127 -2.24 4.68 5.53
N GLU A 128 -1.90 5.31 6.65
CA GLU A 128 -2.77 5.34 7.84
C GLU A 128 -4.11 6.04 7.53
N ALA A 129 -4.09 7.17 6.83
CA ALA A 129 -5.30 7.87 6.38
C ALA A 129 -6.14 7.02 5.41
N ALA A 130 -5.52 6.09 4.68
CA ALA A 130 -6.19 5.12 3.83
C ALA A 130 -6.58 3.82 4.58
N GLY A 131 -6.35 3.75 5.89
CA GLY A 131 -6.62 2.57 6.74
C GLY A 131 -5.65 1.41 6.53
N MET A 132 -4.47 1.68 5.96
CA MET A 132 -3.36 0.75 5.80
C MET A 132 -2.31 0.97 6.88
N ARG A 133 -1.45 -0.02 7.12
CA ARG A 133 -0.35 0.07 8.08
C ARG A 133 0.96 -0.42 7.47
N VAL A 134 2.03 0.33 7.70
CA VAL A 134 3.40 -0.06 7.38
C VAL A 134 3.89 -1.05 8.45
N SER A 135 4.46 -2.17 8.03
CA SER A 135 5.10 -3.14 8.91
C SER A 135 6.54 -2.70 9.20
N THR A 136 6.77 -2.09 10.35
CA THR A 136 8.09 -1.60 10.79
C THR A 136 9.11 -2.71 10.91
N SER A 137 8.70 -3.90 11.34
CA SER A 137 9.58 -5.08 11.51
C SER A 137 10.01 -5.76 10.21
N LYS A 138 9.39 -5.41 9.08
CA LYS A 138 9.69 -5.96 7.74
C LYS A 138 10.15 -4.91 6.75
N SER A 139 10.10 -3.64 7.13
CA SER A 139 10.56 -2.53 6.31
C SER A 139 12.02 -2.26 6.64
N GLU A 140 12.86 -2.06 5.64
CA GLU A 140 14.31 -1.97 5.82
C GLU A 140 14.91 -0.79 5.06
N ALA A 141 15.93 -0.15 5.65
CA ALA A 141 16.70 0.90 5.01
C ALA A 141 17.95 0.32 4.32
N MET A 142 18.16 0.68 3.05
CA MET A 142 19.38 0.36 2.31
C MET A 142 20.09 1.63 1.84
N VAL A 143 21.37 1.76 2.19
CA VAL A 143 22.23 2.87 1.77
C VAL A 143 23.16 2.40 0.66
N LEU A 144 23.23 3.16 -0.43
CA LEU A 144 24.17 2.94 -1.51
C LEU A 144 25.27 4.01 -1.42
N ASP A 145 26.38 3.66 -0.77
CA ASP A 145 27.53 4.53 -0.59
C ASP A 145 28.82 3.68 -0.57
N TRP A 146 29.94 4.29 -0.95
CA TRP A 146 31.28 3.69 -0.87
C TRP A 146 31.76 3.56 0.58
N LYS A 147 31.18 4.36 1.50
CA LYS A 147 31.46 4.28 2.94
C LYS A 147 30.27 3.68 3.68
N LYS A 148 30.55 3.00 4.80
CA LYS A 148 29.49 2.55 5.70
C LYS A 148 28.87 3.77 6.38
N VAL A 149 27.62 4.06 6.06
CA VAL A 149 26.82 5.14 6.65
C VAL A 149 25.65 4.51 7.40
N ALA A 150 25.44 4.93 8.64
CA ALA A 150 24.26 4.53 9.40
C ALA A 150 23.03 5.31 8.90
N CYS A 151 21.94 4.62 8.63
CA CYS A 151 20.66 5.20 8.28
C CYS A 151 19.60 4.58 9.18
N THR A 152 19.15 5.33 10.16
CA THR A 152 18.11 4.90 11.09
C THR A 152 16.82 5.61 10.72
N LEU A 153 15.79 4.83 10.40
CA LEU A 153 14.47 5.33 10.05
C LEU A 153 13.45 4.89 11.10
N GLN A 154 12.35 5.63 11.21
CA GLN A 154 11.26 5.30 12.12
C GLN A 154 9.88 5.64 11.54
N VAL A 155 8.87 4.89 11.99
CA VAL A 155 7.46 5.17 11.73
C VAL A 155 6.72 5.06 13.06
N GLY A 156 5.95 6.09 13.44
CA GLY A 156 5.20 6.08 14.69
C GLY A 156 6.05 5.94 15.97
N GLY A 157 7.35 6.26 15.90
CA GLY A 157 8.29 6.09 17.01
C GLY A 157 8.94 4.71 17.09
N GLU A 158 8.57 3.77 16.22
CA GLU A 158 9.22 2.47 16.08
C GLU A 158 10.34 2.55 15.03
N LEU A 159 11.53 2.07 15.38
CA LEU A 159 12.66 2.01 14.48
C LEU A 159 12.50 0.88 13.47
N LEU A 160 12.91 1.15 12.23
CA LEU A 160 13.10 0.11 11.22
C LEU A 160 14.43 -0.63 11.50
N PRO A 161 14.48 -1.96 11.23
CA PRO A 161 15.72 -2.74 11.27
C PRO A 161 16.79 -2.27 10.28
#